data_AF-A0A1E8CX81-F1
#
_entry.id   AF-A0A1E8CX81-F1
#
_cell.length_a   1.000
_cell.length_b   1.000
_cell.length_c   1.000
_cell.angle_alpha   90.00
_cell.angle_beta   90.00
_cell.angle_gamma   90.00
#
_symmetry.space_group_name_H-M   'P 1'
#
loop_
_entity.id
_entity.type
_entity.pdbx_description
1 polymer ?
#
loop_
_entity_poly.entity_id
_entity_poly.type
_entity_poly.pdbx_seq_one_letter_code
_entity_poly.pdbx_strand_id
1 'polypeptide(L)'
;MLAALNETAEPLSLAALSDTTSLHVNTLREHLDALQQQGLVSRALAEPNGRGRPAWLYTAARAAVPNGVREYAGLASALADSIRRHSPDPAQEGREAGQGWGRDLAERQGPPPGPGALAARRHVVGLLDDLGFAPETTGRVTSVRLTRCPLLDAATANPEVVCSVHRGIVEGALSQWGSPEPVTLLAFSEPGACRLRLGGRPAGSPPA
;
A
#
# COMPACT_ATOMS: atom_id res chain seq x y z
N MET A 1 7.83 18.18 10.53
CA MET A 1 6.73 18.91 9.86
C MET A 1 5.91 18.03 8.94
N LEU A 2 6.47 17.41 7.89
CA LEU A 2 5.71 16.47 7.04
C LEU A 2 5.24 15.24 7.82
N ALA A 3 6.06 14.70 8.72
CA ALA A 3 5.65 13.64 9.65
C ALA A 3 4.46 14.07 10.54
N ALA A 4 4.52 15.26 11.14
CA ALA A 4 3.43 15.81 11.94
C ALA A 4 2.13 15.99 11.13
N LEU A 5 2.22 16.40 9.85
CA LEU A 5 1.05 16.48 8.96
C LEU A 5 0.53 15.11 8.50
N ASN A 6 1.36 14.07 8.51
CA ASN A 6 0.97 12.69 8.17
C ASN A 6 0.34 11.95 9.36
N GLU A 7 0.69 12.31 10.59
CA GLU A 7 0.17 11.70 11.82
C GLU A 7 -1.26 12.16 12.16
N THR A 8 -1.70 13.31 11.63
CA THR A 8 -3.05 13.86 11.84
C THR A 8 -3.87 13.86 10.55
N ALA A 9 -5.11 13.37 10.63
CA ALA A 9 -6.07 13.44 9.52
C ALA A 9 -6.69 14.84 9.33
N GLU A 10 -6.58 15.71 10.33
CA GLU A 10 -7.14 17.06 10.31
C GLU A 10 -6.13 18.10 9.81
N PRO A 11 -6.56 19.13 9.06
CA PRO A 11 -5.69 20.22 8.61
C PRO A 11 -5.12 21.03 9.78
N LEU A 12 -3.80 21.26 9.78
CA LEU A 12 -3.12 22.00 10.84
C LEU A 12 -2.84 23.45 10.45
N SER A 13 -3.01 24.38 11.40
CA SER A 13 -2.62 25.77 11.21
C SER A 13 -1.11 25.95 11.36
N LEU A 14 -0.59 27.07 10.85
CA LEU A 14 0.82 27.41 11.02
C LEU A 14 1.22 27.56 12.50
N ALA A 15 0.30 28.02 13.36
CA ALA A 15 0.53 28.10 14.80
C ALA A 15 0.64 26.69 15.42
N ALA A 16 -0.29 25.79 15.10
CA ALA A 16 -0.26 24.41 15.59
C ALA A 16 1.02 23.66 15.14
N LEU A 17 1.48 23.92 13.91
CA LEU A 17 2.74 23.37 13.41
C LEU A 17 3.95 23.95 14.16
N SER A 18 3.93 25.24 14.50
CA SER A 18 4.96 25.90 15.33
C SER A 18 5.06 25.25 16.71
N ASP A 19 3.92 25.06 17.36
CA ASP A 19 3.85 24.46 18.70
C ASP A 19 4.33 23.00 18.69
N THR A 20 3.94 22.22 17.67
CA THR A 20 4.28 20.80 17.58
C THR A 20 5.74 20.57 17.20
N THR A 21 6.31 21.42 16.34
CA THR A 21 7.67 21.21 15.80
C THR A 21 8.74 22.02 16.54
N SER A 22 8.35 22.93 17.43
CA SER A 22 9.24 23.91 18.06
C SER A 22 10.04 24.76 17.06
N LEU A 23 9.62 24.81 15.79
CA LEU A 23 10.25 25.62 14.75
C LEU A 23 9.60 27.00 14.69
N HIS A 24 10.41 28.00 14.36
CA HIS A 24 9.91 29.35 14.18
C HIS A 24 9.04 29.48 12.92
N VAL A 25 8.02 30.34 12.98
CA VAL A 25 7.02 30.58 11.93
C VAL A 25 7.61 30.87 10.55
N ASN A 26 8.70 31.63 10.47
CA ASN A 26 9.34 31.95 9.19
C ASN A 26 9.99 30.71 8.55
N THR A 27 10.69 29.91 9.35
CA THR A 27 11.27 28.64 8.90
C THR A 27 10.18 27.67 8.43
N LEU A 28 9.06 27.61 9.15
CA LEU A 28 7.91 26.79 8.74
C LEU A 28 7.32 27.25 7.41
N ARG A 29 7.20 28.56 7.17
CA ARG A 29 6.72 29.07 5.87
C ARG A 29 7.63 28.64 4.72
N GLU A 30 8.94 28.83 4.87
CA GLU A 30 9.92 28.44 3.85
C GLU A 30 9.84 26.94 3.53
N HIS A 31 9.75 26.10 4.57
CA HIS A 31 9.65 24.65 4.39
C HIS A 31 8.30 24.24 3.80
N LEU A 32 7.19 24.88 4.20
CA LEU A 32 5.86 24.60 3.66
C LEU A 32 5.75 25.03 2.20
N ASP A 33 6.36 26.16 1.83
CA ASP A 33 6.42 26.61 0.44
C ASP A 33 7.23 25.61 -0.42
N ALA A 34 8.36 25.13 0.08
CA ALA A 34 9.15 24.10 -0.61
C ALA A 34 8.37 22.77 -0.78
N LEU A 35 7.69 22.31 0.27
CA LEU A 35 6.86 21.09 0.20
C LEU A 35 5.62 21.27 -0.69
N GLN A 36 5.04 22.48 -0.72
CA GLN A 36 3.92 22.80 -1.61
C GLN A 36 4.37 22.81 -3.08
N GLN A 37 5.56 23.35 -3.37
CA GLN A 37 6.16 23.28 -4.71
C GLN A 37 6.42 21.84 -5.16
N GLN A 38 6.74 20.95 -4.22
CA GLN A 38 6.93 19.52 -4.47
C GLN A 38 5.61 18.71 -4.48
N GLY A 39 4.45 19.35 -4.26
CA GLY A 39 3.15 18.67 -4.22
C GLY A 39 2.93 17.75 -3.01
N LEU A 40 3.77 17.86 -1.98
CA LEU A 40 3.70 17.03 -0.77
C LEU A 40 2.76 17.62 0.30
N VAL A 41 2.39 18.90 0.17
CA VAL A 41 1.49 19.61 1.09
C VAL A 41 0.50 20.46 0.29
N SER A 42 -0.76 20.46 0.70
CA SER A 42 -1.78 21.39 0.19
C SER A 42 -2.15 22.42 1.26
N ARG A 43 -2.63 23.59 0.82
CA ARG A 43 -3.12 24.65 1.72
C ARG A 43 -4.55 25.07 1.36
N ALA A 44 -5.36 25.30 2.37
CA ALA A 44 -6.71 25.85 2.24
C ALA A 44 -6.90 26.98 3.27
N LEU A 45 -7.79 27.93 2.97
CA LEU A 45 -8.21 28.91 3.99
C LEU A 45 -9.16 28.21 4.96
N ALA A 46 -8.98 28.44 6.25
CA ALA A 46 -9.94 28.05 7.28
C ALA A 46 -11.30 28.70 6.98
N GLU A 47 -12.38 28.06 7.41
CA GLU A 47 -13.70 28.67 7.36
C GLU A 47 -13.69 29.99 8.18
N PRO A 48 -14.28 31.08 7.65
CA PRO A 48 -14.35 32.33 8.38
C PRO A 48 -15.16 32.16 9.66
N ASN A 49 -14.52 32.24 10.83
CA ASN A 49 -15.20 32.22 12.11
C ASN A 49 -14.83 33.48 12.92
N GLY A 50 -15.76 34.44 12.98
CA GLY A 50 -15.59 35.69 13.73
C GLY A 50 -14.82 36.81 13.01
N ARG A 51 -14.28 37.76 13.80
CA ARG A 51 -13.50 38.91 13.30
C ARG A 51 -12.02 38.54 13.15
N GLY A 52 -11.51 38.54 11.93
CA GLY A 52 -10.10 38.30 11.62
C GLY A 52 -9.90 37.78 10.20
N ARG A 53 -8.66 37.82 9.68
CA ARG A 53 -8.33 37.17 8.41
C ARG A 53 -8.29 35.65 8.63
N PRO A 54 -9.00 34.83 7.83
CA PRO A 54 -8.93 33.37 7.96
C PRO A 54 -7.49 32.86 7.86
N ALA A 55 -7.15 31.91 8.74
CA ALA A 55 -5.83 31.29 8.76
C ALA A 55 -5.64 30.33 7.58
N TRP A 56 -4.40 30.14 7.13
CA TRP A 56 -4.07 29.02 6.26
C TRP A 56 -3.98 27.74 7.07
N LEU A 57 -4.67 26.72 6.59
CA LEU A 57 -4.60 25.34 7.07
C LEU A 57 -3.80 24.53 6.06
N TYR A 58 -2.91 23.69 6.57
CA TYR A 58 -2.02 22.84 5.80
C TYR A 58 -2.40 21.39 6.02
N THR A 59 -2.45 20.63 4.94
CA THR A 59 -2.69 19.20 4.98
C THR A 59 -1.54 18.53 4.25
N ALA A 60 -1.00 17.43 4.77
CA ALA A 60 -0.16 16.58 3.94
C ALA A 60 -0.99 16.19 2.71
N ALA A 61 -0.44 16.38 1.51
CA ALA A 61 -1.04 15.74 0.37
C ALA A 61 -0.95 14.24 0.66
N ARG A 62 -2.09 13.58 0.96
CA ARG A 62 -2.19 12.11 0.93
C ARG A 62 -1.69 11.73 -0.44
N ALA A 63 -0.40 11.36 -0.55
CA ALA A 63 0.40 11.37 -1.77
C ALA A 63 -0.51 11.56 -2.97
N ALA A 64 -0.76 12.84 -3.36
CA ALA A 64 -1.72 13.15 -4.40
C ALA A 64 -1.29 12.28 -5.56
N VAL A 65 -2.06 11.23 -5.85
CA VAL A 65 -1.55 10.09 -6.63
C VAL A 65 -1.04 10.72 -7.91
N PRO A 66 0.30 10.75 -8.14
CA PRO A 66 0.86 11.51 -9.25
C PRO A 66 0.09 11.09 -10.49
N ASN A 67 -0.25 12.00 -11.41
CA ASN A 67 -1.12 11.66 -12.54
C ASN A 67 -0.75 10.29 -13.14
N GLY A 68 0.54 10.02 -13.33
CA GLY A 68 1.09 8.71 -13.70
C GLY A 68 0.49 7.46 -13.01
N VAL A 69 0.13 7.48 -11.73
CA VAL A 69 -0.47 6.32 -11.04
C VAL A 69 -1.87 5.99 -11.57
N ARG A 70 -2.66 6.98 -11.99
CA ARG A 70 -3.94 6.72 -12.69
C ARG A 70 -3.70 6.12 -14.08
N GLU A 71 -2.73 6.66 -14.81
CA GLU A 71 -2.32 6.15 -16.11
C GLU A 71 -1.81 4.69 -16.01
N TYR A 72 -1.04 4.36 -14.96
CA TYR A 72 -0.59 3.00 -14.69
C TYR A 72 -1.72 2.06 -14.26
N ALA A 73 -2.71 2.54 -13.50
CA ALA A 73 -3.90 1.76 -13.17
C ALA A 73 -4.75 1.44 -14.42
N GLY A 74 -4.87 2.39 -15.35
CA GLY A 74 -5.51 2.16 -16.65
C GLY A 74 -4.76 1.13 -17.50
N LEU A 75 -3.43 1.23 -17.58
CA LEU A 75 -2.60 0.23 -18.27
C LEU A 75 -2.72 -1.16 -17.63
N ALA A 76 -2.64 -1.25 -16.30
CA ALA A 76 -2.79 -2.50 -15.58
C ALA A 76 -4.17 -3.14 -15.84
N SER A 77 -5.22 -2.32 -15.90
CA SER A 77 -6.58 -2.79 -16.24
C SER A 77 -6.64 -3.36 -17.66
N ALA A 78 -6.07 -2.66 -18.65
CA ALA A 78 -6.04 -3.11 -20.04
C ALA A 78 -5.24 -4.41 -20.22
N LEU A 79 -4.09 -4.54 -19.54
CA LEU A 79 -3.26 -5.74 -19.58
C LEU A 79 -3.96 -6.92 -18.89
N ALA A 80 -4.56 -6.70 -17.72
CA ALA A 80 -5.30 -7.74 -17.00
C ALA A 80 -6.48 -8.27 -17.83
N ASP A 81 -7.23 -7.37 -18.46
CA ASP A 81 -8.34 -7.73 -19.34
C ASP A 81 -7.86 -8.44 -20.63
N SER A 82 -6.67 -8.11 -21.14
CA SER A 82 -6.04 -8.86 -22.23
C SER A 82 -5.67 -10.29 -21.82
N ILE A 83 -5.01 -10.47 -20.66
CA ILE A 83 -4.66 -11.79 -20.12
C ILE A 83 -5.92 -12.62 -19.92
N ARG A 84 -6.94 -12.04 -19.27
CA ARG A 84 -8.24 -12.70 -19.05
C ARG A 84 -8.87 -13.23 -20.34
N ARG A 85 -8.79 -12.47 -21.44
CA ARG A 85 -9.40 -12.86 -22.72
C ARG A 85 -8.65 -13.94 -23.47
N HIS A 86 -7.33 -13.94 -23.40
CA HIS A 86 -6.49 -14.72 -24.33
C HIS A 86 -5.75 -15.87 -23.64
N SER A 87 -5.58 -15.81 -22.33
CA SER A 87 -4.90 -16.87 -21.57
C SER A 87 -5.83 -18.06 -21.32
N PRO A 88 -5.37 -19.30 -21.49
CA PRO A 88 -6.08 -20.49 -21.04
C PRO A 88 -6.10 -20.64 -19.52
N ASP A 89 -5.18 -19.97 -18.79
CA ASP A 89 -5.14 -19.94 -17.33
C ASP A 89 -4.68 -18.55 -16.82
N PRO A 90 -5.59 -17.55 -16.84
CA PRO A 90 -5.26 -16.18 -16.44
C PRO A 90 -4.76 -16.05 -15.00
N ALA A 91 -5.20 -16.95 -14.11
CA ALA A 91 -4.79 -16.96 -12.72
C ALA A 91 -3.35 -17.43 -12.58
N GLN A 92 -2.95 -18.48 -13.31
CA GLN A 92 -1.59 -18.95 -13.30
C GLN A 92 -0.62 -17.93 -13.90
N GLU A 93 -0.95 -17.33 -15.05
CA GLU A 93 -0.11 -16.29 -15.66
C GLU A 93 0.05 -15.06 -14.75
N GLY A 94 -1.05 -14.60 -14.15
CA GLY A 94 -1.01 -13.52 -13.17
C GLY A 94 -0.11 -13.85 -11.98
N ARG A 95 -0.22 -15.08 -11.45
CA ARG A 95 0.61 -15.55 -10.34
C ARG A 95 2.09 -15.59 -10.70
N GLU A 96 2.46 -16.09 -11.88
CA GLU A 96 3.85 -16.13 -12.35
C GLU A 96 4.44 -14.74 -12.55
N ALA A 97 3.67 -13.82 -13.15
CA ALA A 97 4.07 -12.42 -13.28
C ALA A 97 4.31 -11.78 -11.90
N GLY A 98 3.40 -12.01 -10.95
CA GLY A 98 3.54 -11.58 -9.56
C GLY A 98 4.79 -12.15 -8.89
N GLN A 99 5.08 -13.44 -9.09
CA GLN A 99 6.27 -14.08 -8.51
C GLN A 99 7.58 -13.49 -9.05
N GLY A 100 7.66 -13.21 -10.34
CA GLY A 100 8.79 -12.51 -10.94
C GLY A 100 9.01 -11.16 -10.27
N TRP A 101 7.96 -10.34 -10.23
CA TRP A 101 8.05 -9.02 -9.62
C TRP A 101 8.35 -9.05 -8.12
N GLY A 102 7.78 -10.01 -7.38
CA GLY A 102 8.02 -10.22 -5.96
C GLY A 102 9.48 -10.55 -5.64
N ARG A 103 10.14 -11.35 -6.48
CA ARG A 103 11.59 -11.62 -6.35
C ARG A 103 12.41 -10.34 -6.54
N ASP A 104 12.12 -9.56 -7.58
CA ASP A 104 12.85 -8.33 -7.87
C ASP A 104 12.68 -7.29 -6.75
N LEU A 105 11.48 -7.18 -6.18
CA LEU A 105 11.21 -6.30 -5.04
C LEU A 105 11.98 -6.74 -3.79
N ALA A 106 11.95 -8.04 -3.49
CA ALA A 106 12.65 -8.62 -2.35
C ALA A 106 14.17 -8.51 -2.47
N GLU A 107 14.72 -8.62 -3.68
CA GLU A 107 16.13 -8.38 -3.96
C GLU A 107 16.52 -6.92 -3.65
N ARG A 108 15.70 -5.95 -4.09
CA ARG A 108 15.95 -4.52 -3.81
C ARG A 108 15.83 -4.15 -2.33
N GLN A 109 14.89 -4.75 -1.60
CA GLN A 109 14.75 -4.50 -0.16
C GLN A 109 15.85 -5.17 0.68
N GLY A 110 16.45 -6.25 0.17
CA GLY A 110 17.41 -7.05 0.92
C GLY A 110 16.73 -8.08 1.83
N PRO A 111 17.52 -8.84 2.61
CA PRO A 111 16.99 -9.92 3.44
C PRO A 111 16.26 -9.41 4.70
N PRO A 112 15.34 -10.22 5.26
CA PRO A 112 14.65 -9.88 6.50
C PRO A 112 15.63 -9.75 7.68
N PRO A 113 15.31 -8.91 8.69
CA PRO A 113 16.11 -8.76 9.90
C PRO A 113 15.92 -9.97 10.82
N GLY A 114 16.66 -11.05 10.53
CA GLY A 114 16.71 -12.28 11.30
C GLY A 114 16.21 -13.51 10.53
N PRO A 115 16.53 -14.72 11.03
CA PRO A 115 16.18 -15.95 10.35
C PRO A 115 14.72 -16.38 10.59
N GLY A 116 14.21 -17.21 9.68
CA GLY A 116 13.00 -17.98 9.86
C GLY A 116 11.71 -17.34 9.35
N ALA A 117 10.66 -18.16 9.28
CA ALA A 117 9.39 -17.81 8.62
C ALA A 117 8.71 -16.58 9.22
N LEU A 118 8.75 -16.39 10.54
CA LEU A 118 8.13 -15.20 11.16
C LEU A 118 8.82 -13.90 10.74
N ALA A 119 10.15 -13.89 10.62
CA ALA A 119 10.90 -12.72 10.16
C ALA A 119 10.57 -12.42 8.69
N ALA A 120 10.56 -13.45 7.83
CA ALA A 120 10.17 -13.32 6.44
C ALA A 120 8.73 -12.80 6.27
N ARG A 121 7.75 -13.32 7.03
CA ARG A 121 6.36 -12.85 7.02
C ARG A 121 6.21 -11.39 7.44
N ARG A 122 6.91 -10.97 8.50
CA ARG A 122 6.91 -9.56 8.92
C ARG A 122 7.51 -8.65 7.85
N HIS A 123 8.54 -9.14 7.16
CA HIS A 123 9.17 -8.39 6.08
C HIS A 123 8.26 -8.27 4.85
N VAL A 124 7.53 -9.34 4.48
CA VAL A 124 6.47 -9.29 3.46
C VAL A 124 5.40 -8.26 3.83
N VAL A 125 5.00 -8.19 5.10
CA VAL A 125 4.01 -7.20 5.55
C VAL A 125 4.52 -5.78 5.32
N GLY A 126 5.79 -5.49 5.63
CA GLY A 126 6.41 -4.20 5.31
C GLY A 126 6.39 -3.90 3.81
N LEU A 127 6.80 -4.87 2.98
CA LEU A 127 6.75 -4.78 1.52
C LEU A 127 5.33 -4.48 0.99
N LEU A 128 4.31 -5.13 1.53
CA LEU A 128 2.92 -4.87 1.15
C LEU A 128 2.44 -3.48 1.60
N ASP A 129 2.91 -2.97 2.73
CA ASP A 129 2.60 -1.61 3.17
C ASP A 129 3.25 -0.57 2.26
N ASP A 130 4.51 -0.77 1.87
CA ASP A 130 5.23 0.07 0.90
C ASP A 130 4.54 0.10 -0.46
N LEU A 131 3.96 -1.03 -0.87
CA LEU A 131 3.14 -1.14 -2.09
C LEU A 131 1.74 -0.53 -1.94
N GLY A 132 1.36 -0.08 -0.75
CA GLY A 132 0.10 0.64 -0.50
C GLY A 132 -1.09 -0.23 -0.11
N PHE A 133 -0.90 -1.50 0.23
CA PHE A 133 -2.00 -2.41 0.61
C PHE A 133 -2.58 -2.16 2.00
N ALA A 134 -1.92 -1.36 2.85
CA ALA A 134 -2.31 -1.11 4.24
C ALA A 134 -2.63 -2.40 5.01
N PRO A 135 -1.61 -3.25 5.25
CA PRO A 135 -1.79 -4.52 5.92
C PRO A 135 -2.05 -4.34 7.42
N GLU A 136 -3.09 -5.00 7.92
CA GLU A 136 -3.35 -5.14 9.34
C GLU A 136 -3.11 -6.59 9.79
N THR A 137 -2.32 -6.78 10.83
CA THR A 137 -1.89 -8.11 11.29
C THR A 137 -2.29 -8.34 12.75
N THR A 138 -2.48 -9.62 13.10
CA THR A 138 -2.64 -10.05 14.49
C THR A 138 -1.73 -11.24 14.78
N GLY A 139 -1.09 -11.27 15.95
CA GLY A 139 -0.34 -12.44 16.42
C GLY A 139 0.83 -12.86 15.52
N ARG A 140 0.80 -14.12 15.04
CA ARG A 140 1.92 -14.77 14.31
C ARG A 140 2.03 -14.42 12.82
N VAL A 141 1.33 -13.39 12.35
CA VAL A 141 1.35 -12.96 10.94
C VAL A 141 0.97 -14.11 9.99
N THR A 142 0.03 -14.97 10.39
CA THR A 142 -0.49 -16.05 9.55
C THR A 142 -1.72 -15.63 8.75
N SER A 143 -2.33 -14.51 9.13
CA SER A 143 -3.53 -13.95 8.53
C SER A 143 -3.42 -12.43 8.56
N VAL A 144 -3.43 -11.81 7.38
CA VAL A 144 -3.23 -10.36 7.18
C VAL A 144 -4.43 -9.77 6.46
N ARG A 145 -5.00 -8.68 7.01
CA ARG A 145 -6.05 -7.89 6.33
C ARG A 145 -5.37 -6.93 5.39
N LEU A 146 -5.76 -6.89 4.13
CA LEU A 146 -5.31 -5.86 3.19
C LEU A 146 -6.49 -4.91 2.97
N THR A 147 -6.42 -3.72 3.54
CA THR A 147 -7.55 -2.76 3.57
C THR A 147 -7.55 -1.78 2.40
N ARG A 148 -6.47 -1.79 1.60
CA ARG A 148 -6.37 -1.02 0.36
C ARG A 148 -5.88 -1.90 -0.77
N CYS A 149 -6.30 -1.56 -1.98
CA CYS A 149 -5.79 -2.13 -3.21
C CYS A 149 -5.38 -0.98 -4.13
N PRO A 150 -4.09 -0.83 -4.46
CA PRO A 150 -3.62 0.22 -5.39
C PRO A 150 -4.25 0.12 -6.79
N LEU A 151 -4.72 -1.07 -7.15
CA LEU A 151 -5.34 -1.39 -8.44
C LEU A 151 -6.81 -1.82 -8.26
N LEU A 152 -7.56 -1.18 -7.36
CA LEU A 152 -8.92 -1.61 -7.00
C LEU A 152 -9.86 -1.75 -8.21
N ASP A 153 -9.84 -0.79 -9.14
CA ASP A 153 -10.68 -0.84 -10.33
C ASP A 153 -10.34 -2.06 -11.22
N ALA A 154 -9.04 -2.29 -11.46
CA ALA A 154 -8.56 -3.44 -12.21
C ALA A 154 -8.89 -4.77 -11.51
N ALA A 155 -8.72 -4.82 -10.18
CA ALA A 155 -9.00 -5.99 -9.36
C ALA A 155 -10.49 -6.31 -9.28
N THR A 156 -11.36 -5.30 -9.37
CA THR A 156 -12.81 -5.50 -9.41
C THR A 156 -13.24 -6.03 -10.78
N ALA A 157 -12.61 -5.55 -11.86
CA ALA A 157 -12.93 -6.00 -13.21
C ALA A 157 -12.34 -7.37 -13.58
N ASN A 158 -11.13 -7.69 -13.10
CA ASN A 158 -10.39 -8.91 -13.44
C ASN A 158 -9.69 -9.51 -12.19
N PRO A 159 -10.45 -9.91 -11.15
CA PRO A 159 -9.89 -10.40 -9.88
C PRO A 159 -8.97 -11.61 -10.05
N GLU A 160 -9.31 -12.54 -10.95
CA GLU A 160 -8.54 -13.75 -11.23
C GLU A 160 -7.11 -13.46 -11.70
N VAL A 161 -6.87 -12.35 -12.41
CA VAL A 161 -5.53 -11.94 -12.85
C VAL A 161 -4.88 -11.09 -11.76
N VAL A 162 -5.51 -9.99 -11.37
CA VAL A 162 -4.89 -8.96 -10.51
C VAL A 162 -4.65 -9.48 -9.10
N CYS A 163 -5.60 -10.21 -8.52
CA CYS A 163 -5.39 -10.80 -7.20
C CYS A 163 -4.37 -11.94 -7.24
N SER A 164 -4.27 -12.68 -8.34
CA SER A 164 -3.21 -13.68 -8.52
C SER A 164 -1.83 -13.05 -8.63
N VAL A 165 -1.69 -11.89 -9.29
CA VAL A 165 -0.46 -11.08 -9.27
C VAL A 165 -0.09 -10.72 -7.83
N HIS A 166 -1.03 -10.17 -7.05
CA HIS A 166 -0.76 -9.80 -5.65
C HIS A 166 -0.32 -10.99 -4.79
N ARG A 167 -0.96 -12.16 -4.97
CA ARG A 167 -0.53 -13.41 -4.34
C ARG A 167 0.88 -13.80 -4.79
N GLY A 168 1.17 -13.71 -6.08
CA GLY A 168 2.46 -14.02 -6.66
C GLY A 168 3.59 -13.16 -6.08
N ILE A 169 3.36 -11.87 -5.85
CA ILE A 169 4.35 -10.97 -5.21
C ILE A 169 4.82 -11.55 -3.87
N VAL A 170 3.87 -11.98 -3.05
CA VAL A 170 4.15 -12.55 -1.74
C VAL A 170 4.91 -13.87 -1.86
N GLU A 171 4.47 -14.76 -2.76
CA GLU A 171 5.16 -16.03 -3.03
C GLU A 171 6.60 -15.80 -3.50
N GLY A 172 6.81 -14.86 -4.43
CA GLY A 172 8.11 -14.48 -4.97
C GLY A 172 9.05 -13.91 -3.91
N ALA A 173 8.55 -12.99 -3.08
CA ALA A 173 9.34 -12.39 -2.01
C ALA A 173 9.78 -13.41 -0.94
N LEU A 174 8.84 -14.27 -0.49
CA LEU A 174 9.14 -15.33 0.47
C LEU A 174 10.15 -16.35 -0.09
N SER A 175 10.03 -16.69 -1.38
CA SER A 175 11.00 -17.55 -2.06
C SER A 175 12.38 -16.89 -2.12
N GLN A 176 12.45 -15.60 -2.47
CA GLN A 176 13.71 -14.85 -2.57
C GLN A 176 14.45 -14.77 -1.23
N TRP A 177 13.72 -14.65 -0.13
CA TRP A 177 14.29 -14.65 1.22
C TRP A 177 14.54 -16.05 1.81
N GLY A 178 14.41 -17.11 1.00
CA GLY A 178 14.69 -18.49 1.42
C GLY A 178 13.68 -19.05 2.41
N SER A 179 12.44 -18.53 2.44
CA SER A 179 11.36 -18.98 3.32
C SER A 179 10.06 -19.25 2.55
N PRO A 180 10.09 -20.08 1.49
CA PRO A 180 8.88 -20.41 0.72
C PRO A 180 7.85 -21.12 1.60
N GLU A 181 6.60 -20.69 1.51
CA GLU A 181 5.48 -21.30 2.23
C GLU A 181 4.16 -21.13 1.46
N PRO A 182 3.10 -21.88 1.80
CA PRO A 182 1.80 -21.71 1.16
C PRO A 182 1.23 -20.31 1.41
N VAL A 183 0.82 -19.66 0.31
CA VAL A 183 0.16 -18.36 0.31
C VAL A 183 -1.24 -18.51 -0.28
N THR A 184 -2.24 -17.90 0.36
CA THR A 184 -3.59 -17.81 -0.20
C THR A 184 -4.10 -16.39 -0.04
N LEU A 185 -4.60 -15.79 -1.12
CA LEU A 185 -5.26 -14.50 -1.10
C LEU A 185 -6.74 -14.68 -1.40
N LEU A 186 -7.59 -14.33 -0.44
CA LEU A 186 -9.04 -14.29 -0.61
C LEU A 186 -9.43 -12.85 -0.91
N ALA A 187 -9.71 -12.58 -2.18
CA ALA A 187 -10.12 -11.26 -2.64
C ALA A 187 -11.49 -10.88 -2.07
N PHE A 188 -11.64 -9.65 -1.60
CA PHE A 188 -12.92 -9.07 -1.12
C PHE A 188 -13.66 -9.95 -0.10
N SER A 189 -12.90 -10.68 0.73
CA SER A 189 -13.46 -11.66 1.66
C SER A 189 -14.29 -11.04 2.79
N GLU A 190 -14.14 -9.73 3.00
CA GLU A 190 -14.87 -8.95 4.00
C GLU A 190 -15.06 -7.50 3.50
N PRO A 191 -16.03 -6.73 4.02
CA PRO A 191 -16.27 -5.36 3.57
C PRO A 191 -15.00 -4.50 3.65
N GLY A 192 -14.56 -4.01 2.49
CA GLY A 192 -13.39 -3.14 2.38
C GLY A 192 -12.03 -3.84 2.57
N ALA A 193 -11.95 -5.17 2.57
CA ALA A 193 -10.64 -5.82 2.66
C ALA A 193 -10.53 -7.20 1.99
N CYS A 194 -9.30 -7.55 1.65
CA CYS A 194 -8.88 -8.89 1.26
C CYS A 194 -8.19 -9.60 2.43
N ARG A 195 -8.21 -10.93 2.43
CA ARG A 195 -7.49 -11.75 3.42
C ARG A 195 -6.31 -12.47 2.77
N LEU A 196 -5.10 -12.15 3.22
CA LEU A 196 -3.89 -12.91 2.91
C LEU A 196 -3.62 -13.92 4.03
N ARG A 197 -3.44 -15.19 3.69
CA ARG A 197 -3.05 -16.26 4.60
C ARG A 197 -1.66 -16.77 4.27
N LEU A 198 -0.83 -16.93 5.30
CA LEU A 198 0.56 -17.32 5.23
C LEU A 198 0.79 -18.56 6.09
N GLY A 199 1.34 -19.62 5.50
CA GLY A 199 1.80 -20.80 6.23
C GLY A 199 0.69 -21.73 6.75
N GLY A 200 -0.44 -21.81 6.02
CA GLY A 200 -1.52 -22.76 6.29
C GLY A 200 -1.55 -23.90 5.27
N ARG A 201 -2.05 -25.08 5.67
CA ARG A 201 -2.42 -26.13 4.71
C ARG A 201 -3.55 -25.59 3.83
N PRO A 202 -3.53 -25.77 2.49
CA PRO A 202 -4.64 -25.37 1.64
C PRO A 202 -5.94 -26.00 2.18
N ALA A 203 -6.98 -25.19 2.35
CA ALA A 203 -8.26 -25.67 2.81
C ALA A 203 -8.86 -26.56 1.71
N GLY A 204 -8.80 -27.89 1.85
CA GLY A 204 -9.41 -28.79 0.86
C GLY A 204 -8.88 -30.22 0.76
N SER A 205 -8.52 -30.90 1.86
CA SER A 205 -8.55 -32.37 1.85
C SER A 205 -9.54 -32.84 2.91
N PRO A 206 -10.65 -33.49 2.53
CA PRO A 206 -11.51 -34.14 3.51
C PRO A 206 -10.71 -35.26 4.21
N PRO A 207 -11.02 -35.59 5.47
CA PRO A 207 -10.44 -36.77 6.11
C PRO A 207 -10.84 -38.02 5.31
N ALA A 208 -9.86 -38.90 5.09
CA ALA A 208 -10.06 -40.24 4.57
C ALA A 208 -10.90 -41.09 5.53
#